data_AF-A0A737H2B6-F1
#
_entry.id   AF-A0A737H2B6-F1
#
_cell.length_a   1.000
_cell.length_b   1.000
_cell.length_c   1.000
_cell.angle_alpha   90.00
_cell.angle_beta   90.00
_cell.angle_gamma   90.00
#
_symmetry.space_group_name_H-M   'P 1'
#
loop_
_entity.id
_entity.type
_entity.pdbx_description
1 polymer ?
#
loop_
_entity_poly.entity_id
_entity_poly.type
_entity_poly.pdbx_seq_one_letter_code
_entity_poly.pdbx_strand_id
1 'polypeptide(L)'
;VKVRQNGSVINKAVFLALGINAEGQKELLGMWLAENEGAKFWLSVLTELKNRGLQDILIACVDGLKGFPDAINSVYPQTHIQLCIIHMVRNSLKYVAWKDYKAVTSGLKTIYQAPTEEAALMALDAFADAWDDKYPQISKSWRAHWENLNTFFSYPPDIRKAIYT
;
A
#
# COMPACT_ATOMS: atom_id res chain seq x y z
N VAL A 1 15.72 9.38 -10.15
CA VAL A 1 16.63 10.54 -10.35
C VAL A 1 17.84 10.12 -11.18
N LYS A 2 18.32 10.99 -12.08
CA LYS A 2 19.56 10.76 -12.84
C LYS A 2 20.75 11.16 -11.98
N VAL A 3 21.65 10.23 -11.71
CA VAL A 3 22.86 10.45 -10.90
C VAL A 3 24.09 10.03 -11.70
N ARG A 4 25.20 10.76 -11.52
CA ARG A 4 26.48 10.39 -12.12
C ARG A 4 27.21 9.44 -11.17
N GLN A 5 27.45 8.21 -11.62
CA GLN A 5 28.16 7.17 -10.86
C GLN A 5 29.13 6.47 -11.81
N ASN A 6 30.38 6.26 -11.38
CA ASN A 6 31.43 5.59 -12.16
C ASN A 6 31.57 6.13 -13.60
N GLY A 7 31.52 7.47 -13.75
CA GLY A 7 31.66 8.14 -15.05
C GLY A 7 30.44 8.07 -15.97
N SER A 8 29.36 7.38 -15.57
CA SER A 8 28.13 7.25 -16.37
C SER A 8 26.93 7.85 -15.64
N VAL A 9 25.91 8.28 -16.40
CA VAL A 9 24.63 8.74 -15.84
C VAL A 9 23.68 7.56 -15.76
N ILE A 10 23.27 7.20 -14.55
CA ILE A 10 22.32 6.11 -14.31
C ILE A 10 21.05 6.62 -13.63
N ASN A 11 19.95 5.89 -13.80
CA ASN A 11 18.71 6.14 -13.08
C ASN A 11 18.73 5.39 -11.74
N LYS A 12 18.52 6.11 -10.63
CA LYS A 12 18.24 5.51 -9.32
C LYS A 12 16.84 5.87 -8.84
N ALA A 13 16.25 5.00 -8.04
CA ALA A 13 15.03 5.30 -7.29
C ALA A 13 15.40 5.93 -5.94
N VAL A 14 14.53 6.84 -5.47
CA VAL A 14 14.58 7.37 -4.11
C VAL A 14 13.39 6.77 -3.37
N PHE A 15 13.67 5.99 -2.34
CA PHE A 15 12.67 5.40 -1.46
C PHE A 15 12.48 6.30 -0.25
N LEU A 16 11.23 6.52 0.12
CA LEU A 16 10.82 7.37 1.22
C LEU A 16 10.09 6.50 2.25
N ALA A 17 10.43 6.67 3.53
CA ALA A 17 9.60 6.17 4.62
C ALA A 17 8.91 7.37 5.27
N LEU A 18 7.59 7.45 5.12
CA LEU A 18 6.74 8.45 5.75
C LEU A 18 5.96 7.78 6.87
N GLY A 19 6.06 8.33 8.06
CA GLY A 19 5.30 7.90 9.24
C GLY A 19 4.23 8.91 9.62
N ILE A 20 3.25 8.45 10.39
CA ILE A 20 2.33 9.31 11.13
C ILE A 20 2.52 8.95 12.60
N ASN A 21 2.86 9.93 13.43
CA ASN A 21 3.08 9.73 14.87
C ASN A 21 1.74 9.65 15.63
N ALA A 22 1.80 9.40 16.94
CA ALA A 22 0.62 9.26 17.79
C ALA A 22 -0.21 10.56 17.87
N GLU A 23 0.41 11.70 17.61
CA GLU A 23 -0.20 13.03 17.54
C GLU A 23 -0.83 13.31 16.17
N GLY A 24 -0.78 12.35 15.22
CA GLY A 24 -1.35 12.49 13.88
C GLY A 24 -0.51 13.32 12.92
N GLN A 25 0.74 13.63 13.26
CA GLN A 25 1.62 14.45 12.45
C GLN A 25 2.42 13.56 11.48
N LYS A 26 2.55 14.03 10.23
CA LYS A 26 3.36 13.37 9.20
C LYS A 26 4.83 13.64 9.43
N GLU A 27 5.63 12.59 9.45
CA GLU A 27 7.08 12.66 9.63
C GLU A 27 7.80 11.92 8.51
N LEU A 28 8.84 12.53 7.96
CA LEU A 28 9.75 11.85 7.04
C LEU A 28 10.80 11.10 7.86
N LEU A 29 10.62 9.79 7.98
CA LEU A 29 11.51 8.92 8.74
C LEU A 29 12.87 8.73 8.04
N GLY A 30 12.89 8.79 6.71
CA GLY A 30 14.13 8.78 5.95
C GLY A 30 13.95 8.75 4.44
N MET A 31 15.09 8.91 3.75
CA MET A 31 15.21 8.84 2.30
C MET A 31 16.42 7.98 1.95
N TRP A 32 16.24 7.03 1.03
CA TRP A 32 17.31 6.13 0.60
C TRP A 32 17.42 6.10 -0.91
N LEU A 33 18.64 6.22 -1.42
CA LEU A 33 18.94 6.03 -2.83
C LEU A 33 19.32 4.57 -3.06
N ALA A 34 18.56 3.87 -3.91
CA ALA A 34 18.91 2.52 -4.32
C ALA A 34 18.68 2.33 -5.82
N GLU A 35 19.46 1.41 -6.40
CA GLU A 35 19.34 1.04 -7.82
C GLU A 35 18.13 0.14 -8.04
N ASN A 36 17.87 -0.77 -7.10
CA ASN A 36 16.77 -1.72 -7.16
C ASN A 36 16.03 -1.74 -5.82
N GLU A 37 14.72 -1.90 -5.89
CA GLU A 37 13.87 -2.19 -4.75
C GLU A 37 13.82 -3.70 -4.49
N GLY A 38 13.88 -4.11 -3.21
CA GLY A 38 13.72 -5.51 -2.85
C GLY A 38 13.64 -5.72 -1.35
N ALA A 39 13.18 -6.91 -0.94
CA ALA A 39 13.00 -7.25 0.48
C ALA A 39 14.28 -7.05 1.32
N LYS A 40 15.47 -7.39 0.78
CA LYS A 40 16.75 -7.18 1.48
C LYS A 40 17.07 -5.70 1.71
N PHE A 41 16.77 -4.85 0.72
CA PHE A 41 16.94 -3.42 0.86
C PHE A 41 16.02 -2.89 1.96
N TRP A 42 14.74 -3.23 1.92
CA TRP A 42 13.79 -2.80 2.95
C TRP A 42 14.10 -3.34 4.35
N LEU A 43 14.61 -4.57 4.46
CA LEU A 43 15.09 -5.11 5.73
C LEU A 43 16.20 -4.24 6.33
N SER A 44 17.15 -3.78 5.50
CA SER A 44 18.21 -2.88 5.95
C SER A 44 17.66 -1.52 6.41
N VAL A 45 16.69 -0.96 5.68
CA VAL A 45 16.01 0.29 6.04
C VAL A 45 15.27 0.16 7.38
N LEU A 46 14.50 -0.92 7.56
CA LEU A 46 13.76 -1.16 8.81
C LEU A 46 14.69 -1.35 10.01
N THR A 47 15.79 -2.06 9.81
CA THR A 47 16.84 -2.26 10.83
C THR A 47 17.51 -0.95 11.20
N GLU A 48 17.81 -0.10 10.21
CA GLU A 48 18.34 1.25 10.45
C GLU A 48 17.37 2.10 11.27
N LEU A 49 16.08 2.11 10.92
CA LEU A 49 15.05 2.83 11.68
C LEU A 49 14.97 2.35 13.13
N LYS A 50 15.07 1.03 13.34
CA LYS A 50 15.08 0.44 14.69
C LYS A 50 16.31 0.91 15.49
N ASN A 51 17.48 0.91 14.87
CA ASN A 51 18.72 1.38 15.49
C ASN A 51 18.69 2.89 15.78
N ARG A 52 17.93 3.66 15.00
CA ARG A 52 17.67 5.10 15.25
C ARG A 52 16.66 5.36 16.35
N GLY A 53 16.04 4.31 16.91
CA GLY A 53 15.15 4.40 18.06
C GLY A 53 13.67 4.18 17.75
N LEU A 54 13.28 3.90 16.49
CA LEU A 54 11.90 3.52 16.19
C LEU A 54 11.59 2.18 16.85
N GLN A 55 10.78 2.19 17.91
CA GLN A 55 10.54 0.99 18.72
C GLN A 55 9.46 0.09 18.13
N ASP A 56 8.40 0.70 17.59
CA ASP A 56 7.22 -0.02 17.15
C ASP A 56 6.55 0.66 15.96
N ILE A 57 5.83 -0.14 15.16
CA ILE A 57 5.05 0.30 14.02
C ILE A 57 3.70 -0.42 14.13
N LEU A 58 2.62 0.32 14.43
CA LEU A 58 1.29 -0.29 14.55
C LEU A 58 0.79 -0.84 13.21
N ILE A 59 0.97 -0.06 12.15
CA ILE A 59 0.54 -0.41 10.80
C ILE A 59 1.59 0.00 9.77
N ALA A 60 1.93 -0.93 8.87
CA ALA A 60 2.79 -0.67 7.72
C ALA A 60 2.00 -0.81 6.42
N CYS A 61 1.81 0.32 5.72
CA CYS A 61 1.17 0.34 4.40
C CYS A 61 2.21 0.10 3.30
N VAL A 62 2.17 -1.07 2.66
CA VAL A 62 3.12 -1.49 1.63
C VAL A 62 2.45 -1.69 0.27
N ASP A 63 3.21 -1.65 -0.81
CA ASP A 63 2.70 -1.72 -2.19
C ASP A 63 2.48 -3.14 -2.73
N GLY A 64 2.84 -4.16 -1.96
CA GLY A 64 2.74 -5.57 -2.35
C GLY A 64 4.06 -6.17 -2.85
N LEU A 65 5.19 -5.47 -2.65
CA LEU A 65 6.51 -6.01 -2.93
C LEU A 65 6.74 -7.36 -2.23
N LYS A 66 7.08 -8.37 -3.02
CA LYS A 66 7.31 -9.73 -2.53
C LYS A 66 8.43 -9.76 -1.48
N GLY A 67 8.14 -10.40 -0.35
CA GLY A 67 9.07 -10.55 0.79
C GLY A 67 9.22 -9.30 1.66
N PHE A 68 8.57 -8.18 1.32
CA PHE A 68 8.57 -7.00 2.19
C PHE A 68 7.75 -7.21 3.47
N PRO A 69 6.56 -7.84 3.44
CA PRO A 69 5.86 -8.21 4.68
C PRO A 69 6.72 -9.06 5.62
N ASP A 70 7.46 -10.03 5.08
CA ASP A 70 8.37 -10.88 5.87
C ASP A 70 9.52 -10.06 6.48
N ALA A 71 10.07 -9.11 5.72
CA ALA A 71 11.10 -8.20 6.22
C ALA A 71 10.57 -7.31 7.36
N ILE A 72 9.34 -6.79 7.25
CA ILE A 72 8.68 -6.03 8.33
C ILE A 72 8.55 -6.89 9.58
N ASN A 73 7.93 -8.06 9.45
CA ASN A 73 7.67 -8.95 10.58
C ASN A 73 8.96 -9.46 11.24
N SER A 74 10.07 -9.54 10.51
CA SER A 74 11.37 -9.90 11.08
C SER A 74 11.98 -8.83 11.99
N VAL A 75 11.63 -7.55 11.79
CA VAL A 75 12.17 -6.41 12.56
C VAL A 75 11.16 -5.92 13.61
N TYR A 76 9.89 -5.87 13.22
CA TYR A 76 8.73 -5.40 13.98
C TYR A 76 7.61 -6.47 13.91
N PRO A 77 7.67 -7.52 14.74
CA PRO A 77 6.79 -8.69 14.62
C PRO A 77 5.32 -8.43 14.99
N GLN A 78 5.02 -7.32 15.64
CA GLN A 78 3.65 -6.94 16.03
C GLN A 78 2.99 -6.01 15.00
N THR A 79 3.72 -5.61 13.95
CA THR A 79 3.20 -4.69 12.94
C THR A 79 2.09 -5.33 12.13
N HIS A 80 0.95 -4.65 12.04
CA HIS A 80 -0.09 -5.04 11.12
C HIS A 80 0.27 -4.61 9.68
N ILE A 81 0.28 -5.57 8.76
CA ILE A 81 0.56 -5.31 7.35
C ILE A 81 -0.73 -4.86 6.66
N GLN A 82 -0.67 -3.73 5.97
CA GLN A 82 -1.73 -3.23 5.10
C GLN A 82 -1.19 -3.12 3.69
N LEU A 83 -1.89 -3.69 2.72
CA LEU A 83 -1.63 -3.44 1.31
C LEU A 83 -2.21 -2.06 0.95
N CYS A 84 -1.39 -1.23 0.32
CA CYS A 84 -1.74 0.14 0.01
C CYS A 84 -2.91 0.21 -0.97
N ILE A 85 -4.05 0.73 -0.50
CA ILE A 85 -5.28 0.89 -1.28
C ILE A 85 -5.03 1.75 -2.52
N ILE A 86 -4.22 2.81 -2.41
CA ILE A 86 -3.88 3.68 -3.55
C ILE A 86 -3.13 2.90 -4.63
N HIS A 87 -2.20 2.01 -4.26
CA HIS A 87 -1.51 1.15 -5.22
C HIS A 87 -2.47 0.14 -5.85
N MET A 88 -3.37 -0.46 -5.07
CA MET A 88 -4.42 -1.35 -5.58
C MET A 88 -5.34 -0.66 -6.59
N VAL A 89 -5.82 0.55 -6.26
CA VAL A 89 -6.67 1.34 -7.16
C VAL A 89 -5.90 1.70 -8.43
N ARG A 90 -4.66 2.21 -8.32
CA ARG A 90 -3.83 2.52 -9.49
C ARG A 90 -3.58 1.30 -10.37
N ASN A 91 -3.30 0.14 -9.79
CA ASN A 91 -3.11 -1.11 -10.52
C ASN A 91 -4.40 -1.55 -11.24
N SER A 92 -5.55 -1.41 -10.57
CA SER A 92 -6.86 -1.72 -11.15
C SER A 92 -7.18 -0.84 -12.36
N LEU A 93 -6.91 0.46 -12.25
CA LEU A 93 -7.22 1.43 -13.30
C LEU A 93 -6.33 1.31 -14.55
N LYS A 94 -5.22 0.55 -14.51
CA LYS A 94 -4.41 0.24 -15.70
C LYS A 94 -5.18 -0.55 -16.76
N TYR A 95 -6.19 -1.32 -16.36
CA TYR A 95 -7.01 -2.13 -17.26
C TYR A 95 -8.21 -1.36 -17.83
N VAL A 96 -8.49 -0.16 -17.30
CA VAL A 96 -9.78 0.51 -17.50
C VAL A 96 -9.70 1.50 -18.66
N ALA A 97 -10.69 1.43 -19.56
CA ALA A 97 -10.79 2.37 -20.66
C ALA A 97 -11.25 3.75 -20.13
N TRP A 98 -10.79 4.84 -20.77
CA TRP A 98 -11.09 6.21 -20.33
C TRP A 98 -12.59 6.46 -20.09
N LYS A 99 -13.45 5.94 -20.97
CA LYS A 99 -14.91 6.10 -20.88
C LYS A 99 -15.51 5.55 -19.58
N ASP A 100 -14.91 4.51 -19.00
CA ASP A 100 -15.39 3.84 -17.80
C ASP A 100 -14.63 4.28 -16.54
N TYR A 101 -13.51 5.00 -16.71
CA TYR A 101 -12.56 5.36 -15.65
C TYR A 101 -13.25 5.98 -14.42
N LYS A 102 -14.15 6.95 -14.65
CA LYS A 102 -14.87 7.63 -13.56
C LYS A 102 -15.80 6.67 -12.80
N ALA A 103 -16.53 5.83 -13.53
CA ALA A 103 -17.50 4.91 -12.95
C ALA A 103 -16.79 3.78 -12.19
N VAL A 104 -15.74 3.20 -12.76
CA VAL A 104 -14.91 2.18 -12.09
C VAL A 104 -14.22 2.76 -10.86
N THR A 105 -13.65 3.96 -10.92
CA THR A 105 -13.04 4.62 -9.76
C THR A 105 -14.06 4.83 -8.63
N SER A 106 -15.28 5.24 -8.98
CA SER A 106 -16.37 5.39 -8.01
C SER A 106 -16.76 4.06 -7.38
N GLY A 107 -16.84 2.99 -8.18
CA GLY A 107 -17.12 1.64 -7.68
C GLY A 107 -16.01 1.10 -6.76
N LEU A 108 -14.73 1.32 -7.10
CA LEU A 108 -13.63 0.95 -6.20
C LEU A 108 -13.68 1.72 -4.87
N LYS A 109 -14.14 2.98 -4.91
CA LYS A 109 -14.28 3.83 -3.72
C LYS A 109 -15.31 3.32 -2.74
N THR A 110 -16.39 2.68 -3.19
CA THR A 110 -17.39 2.11 -2.27
C THR A 110 -16.83 0.96 -1.43
N ILE A 111 -15.83 0.24 -1.95
CA ILE A 111 -15.17 -0.87 -1.25
C ILE A 111 -14.38 -0.36 -0.05
N TYR A 112 -13.39 0.52 -0.27
CA TYR A 112 -12.49 0.95 0.81
C TYR A 112 -13.08 2.05 1.72
N GLN A 113 -14.21 2.66 1.34
CA GLN A 113 -14.94 3.59 2.20
C GLN A 113 -16.11 2.95 2.94
N ALA A 114 -16.31 1.65 2.80
CA ALA A 114 -17.34 0.93 3.54
C ALA A 114 -17.15 1.08 5.07
N PRO A 115 -18.23 1.07 5.85
CA PRO A 115 -18.15 1.22 7.30
C PRO A 115 -17.57 -0.02 8.00
N THR A 116 -17.77 -1.21 7.43
CA THR A 116 -17.31 -2.50 7.97
C THR A 116 -16.70 -3.36 6.86
N GLU A 117 -15.97 -4.40 7.25
CA GLU A 117 -15.38 -5.35 6.32
C GLU A 117 -16.48 -6.09 5.52
N GLU A 118 -17.57 -6.47 6.17
CA GLU A 118 -18.69 -7.15 5.53
C GLU A 118 -19.33 -6.27 4.46
N ALA A 119 -19.55 -4.99 4.77
CA ALA A 119 -20.06 -4.02 3.80
C ALA A 119 -19.09 -3.81 2.63
N ALA A 120 -17.78 -3.90 2.90
CA ALA A 120 -16.75 -3.80 1.86
C ALA A 120 -16.74 -5.02 0.93
N LEU A 121 -16.93 -6.22 1.47
CA LEU A 121 -17.10 -7.45 0.69
C LEU A 121 -18.35 -7.40 -0.17
N MET A 122 -19.49 -6.95 0.39
CA MET A 122 -20.72 -6.74 -0.39
C MET A 122 -20.51 -5.71 -1.51
N ALA A 123 -19.77 -4.64 -1.25
CA ALA A 123 -19.41 -3.66 -2.27
C ALA A 123 -18.48 -4.24 -3.35
N LEU A 124 -17.58 -5.13 -2.98
CA LEU A 124 -16.69 -5.85 -3.92
C LEU A 124 -17.47 -6.85 -4.78
N ASP A 125 -18.48 -7.54 -4.21
CA ASP A 125 -19.40 -8.40 -4.95
C ASP A 125 -20.21 -7.58 -5.97
N ALA A 126 -20.83 -6.48 -5.53
CA ALA A 126 -21.57 -5.59 -6.42
C ALA A 126 -20.67 -4.94 -7.50
N PHE A 127 -19.41 -4.66 -7.18
CA PHE A 127 -18.43 -4.20 -8.16
C PHE A 127 -18.14 -5.28 -9.20
N ALA A 128 -17.93 -6.53 -8.76
CA ALA A 128 -17.68 -7.67 -9.63
C ALA A 128 -18.86 -7.88 -10.60
N ASP A 129 -20.10 -7.89 -10.10
CA ASP A 129 -21.30 -8.04 -10.93
C ASP A 129 -21.41 -6.98 -12.02
N ALA A 130 -21.00 -5.74 -11.72
CA ALA A 130 -21.07 -4.63 -12.66
C ALA A 130 -19.95 -4.62 -13.70
N TRP A 131 -18.77 -5.18 -13.39
CA TRP A 131 -17.55 -4.94 -14.16
C TRP A 131 -16.79 -6.18 -14.61
N ASP A 132 -17.05 -7.36 -14.08
CA ASP A 132 -16.24 -8.55 -14.36
C ASP A 132 -16.37 -9.05 -15.80
N ASP A 133 -17.50 -8.80 -16.47
CA ASP A 133 -17.67 -9.07 -17.90
C ASP A 133 -16.61 -8.34 -18.76
N LYS A 134 -16.09 -7.22 -18.26
CA LYS A 134 -15.16 -6.35 -18.99
C LYS A 134 -13.77 -6.26 -18.37
N TYR A 135 -13.70 -6.25 -17.04
CA TYR A 135 -12.48 -6.04 -16.24
C TYR A 135 -12.32 -7.11 -15.15
N PRO A 136 -12.37 -8.42 -15.49
CA PRO A 136 -12.41 -9.52 -14.51
C PRO A 136 -11.16 -9.59 -13.62
N GLN A 137 -10.05 -8.98 -14.04
CA GLN A 137 -8.82 -8.99 -13.26
C GLN A 137 -8.88 -8.07 -12.03
N ILE A 138 -9.78 -7.08 -12.02
CA ILE A 138 -9.88 -6.14 -10.91
C ILE A 138 -10.41 -6.86 -9.67
N SER A 139 -11.64 -7.39 -9.72
CA SER A 139 -12.24 -8.08 -8.56
C SER A 139 -11.37 -9.26 -8.10
N LYS A 140 -10.83 -10.05 -9.05
CA LYS A 140 -9.92 -11.17 -8.77
C LYS A 140 -8.67 -10.73 -8.00
N SER A 141 -8.05 -9.62 -8.41
CA SER A 141 -6.86 -9.10 -7.72
C SER A 141 -7.21 -8.61 -6.31
N TRP A 142 -8.33 -7.90 -6.13
CA TRP A 142 -8.78 -7.44 -4.82
C TRP A 142 -9.07 -8.61 -3.87
N ARG A 143 -9.75 -9.66 -4.33
CA ARG A 143 -10.01 -10.87 -3.54
C ARG A 143 -8.73 -11.62 -3.18
N ALA A 144 -7.81 -11.76 -4.12
CA ALA A 144 -6.53 -12.44 -3.88
C ALA A 144 -5.66 -11.72 -2.84
N HIS A 145 -5.85 -10.42 -2.66
CA HIS A 145 -5.11 -9.61 -1.69
C HIS A 145 -5.94 -9.21 -0.46
N TRP A 146 -7.15 -9.74 -0.30
CA TRP A 146 -8.11 -9.25 0.70
C TRP A 146 -7.59 -9.30 2.12
N GLU A 147 -6.90 -10.38 2.50
CA GLU A 147 -6.29 -10.59 3.82
C GLU A 147 -5.35 -9.45 4.26
N ASN A 148 -4.65 -8.81 3.32
CA ASN A 148 -3.80 -7.65 3.62
C ASN A 148 -4.49 -6.33 3.28
N LEU A 149 -5.63 -6.35 2.59
CA LEU A 149 -6.39 -5.14 2.26
C LEU A 149 -7.39 -4.76 3.34
N ASN A 150 -7.91 -5.72 4.10
CA ASN A 150 -8.92 -5.50 5.12
C ASN A 150 -8.34 -4.99 6.46
N THR A 151 -7.03 -5.01 6.66
CA THR A 151 -6.37 -4.69 7.94
C THR A 151 -6.80 -3.35 8.53
N PHE A 152 -7.03 -2.33 7.70
CA PHE A 152 -7.48 -1.02 8.14
C PHE A 152 -8.89 -1.02 8.78
N PHE A 153 -9.74 -2.02 8.53
CA PHE A 153 -11.05 -2.14 9.20
C PHE A 153 -10.91 -2.36 10.71
N SER A 154 -9.80 -2.94 11.17
CA SER A 154 -9.49 -3.08 12.60
C SER A 154 -9.15 -1.75 13.29
N TYR A 155 -9.00 -0.66 12.53
CA TYR A 155 -8.68 0.67 13.05
C TYR A 155 -9.91 1.59 13.08
N PRO A 156 -9.96 2.58 14.00
CA PRO A 156 -11.02 3.58 14.04
C PRO A 156 -11.10 4.42 12.74
N PRO A 157 -12.29 4.95 12.38
CA PRO A 157 -12.50 5.72 11.14
C PRO A 157 -11.49 6.87 10.91
N ASP A 158 -11.07 7.55 11.98
CA ASP A 158 -10.13 8.67 11.90
C ASP A 158 -8.73 8.24 11.43
N ILE A 159 -8.31 7.02 11.76
CA ILE A 159 -7.06 6.41 11.28
C ILE A 159 -7.23 5.89 9.85
N ARG A 160 -8.38 5.27 9.55
CA ARG A 160 -8.68 4.70 8.22
C ARG A 160 -8.49 5.72 7.11
N LYS A 161 -8.96 6.95 7.33
CA LYS A 161 -8.84 8.02 6.33
C LYS A 161 -7.38 8.27 5.94
N ALA A 162 -6.47 8.29 6.90
CA ALA A 162 -5.04 8.49 6.63
C ALA A 162 -4.39 7.35 5.82
N ILE A 163 -4.96 6.14 5.85
CA ILE A 163 -4.43 4.95 5.15
C ILE A 163 -4.76 4.97 3.65
N TYR A 164 -5.89 5.55 3.26
CA TYR A 164 -6.35 5.58 1.86
C TYR A 164 -6.40 6.99 1.22
N THR A 165 -5.86 8.02 1.89
CA THR A 165 -5.69 9.37 1.31
C THR A 165 -4.25 9.64 0.93
#